data_AF-B8BX65-F1
#
_entry.id   AF-B8BX65-F1
#
_cell.length_a   1.000
_cell.length_b   1.000
_cell.length_c   1.000
_cell.angle_alpha   90.00
_cell.angle_beta   90.00
_cell.angle_gamma   90.00
#
_symmetry.space_group_name_H-M   'P 1'
#
loop_
_entity.id
_entity.type
_entity.pdbx_description
1 polymer ?
#
loop_
_entity_poly.entity_id
_entity_poly.type
_entity_poly.pdbx_seq_one_letter_code
_entity_poly.pdbx_strand_id
1 'polypeptide(L)' 'MYLTASLFTTGGPIIFAGREAEDDVQVGLASWGIGCASPSFPGVYSRISSEYKWIRNKV' A
#
# COMPACT_ATOMS: atom_id res chain seq x y z
N MET A 1 -3.92 -18.12 6.00
CA MET A 1 -4.53 -17.07 5.16
C MET A 1 -5.62 -16.33 5.94
N TYR A 2 -5.32 -15.79 7.14
CA TYR A 2 -6.34 -15.16 8.01
C TYR A 2 -5.79 -14.06 8.94
N LEU A 3 -4.60 -13.50 8.72
CA LEU A 3 -4.02 -12.54 9.67
C LEU A 3 -3.55 -11.20 9.09
N THR A 4 -3.59 -10.98 7.76
CA THR A 4 -3.17 -9.68 7.17
C THR A 4 -4.31 -8.85 6.59
N ALA A 5 -5.54 -9.38 6.51
CA ALA A 5 -6.69 -8.65 5.96
C ALA A 5 -7.23 -7.56 6.90
N SER A 6 -6.88 -7.59 8.19
CA SER A 6 -7.39 -6.67 9.22
C SER A 6 -6.67 -5.31 9.29
N LEU A 7 -5.71 -5.03 8.39
CA LEU A 7 -4.95 -3.76 8.36
C LEU A 7 -5.28 -2.85 7.16
N PHE A 8 -6.25 -3.21 6.32
CA PHE A 8 -6.72 -2.33 5.24
C PHE A 8 -7.63 -1.23 5.77
N THR A 9 -7.09 -0.31 6.56
CA THR A 9 -7.70 1.01 6.71
C THR A 9 -7.56 1.73 5.37
N THR A 10 -8.61 2.43 4.92
CA THR A 10 -8.48 3.36 3.81
C THR A 10 -7.36 4.35 4.13
N GLY A 11 -6.36 4.45 3.26
CA GLY A 11 -5.15 5.25 3.47
C GLY A 11 -4.02 4.54 4.21
N GLY A 12 -4.15 3.25 4.55
CA GLY A 12 -3.08 2.46 5.17
C GLY A 12 -1.87 2.24 4.25
N PRO A 13 -0.65 2.10 4.79
CA PRO A 13 0.56 1.90 3.98
C PRO A 13 0.61 0.50 3.37
N ILE A 14 1.00 0.44 2.09
CA ILE A 14 1.35 -0.80 1.40
C ILE A 14 2.86 -0.90 1.37
N ILE A 15 3.39 -1.89 2.10
CA ILE A 15 4.83 -2.12 2.26
C ILE A 15 5.25 -3.28 1.38
N PHE A 16 6.31 -3.07 0.60
CA PHE A 16 7.09 -4.16 0.02
C PHE A 16 8.18 -4.53 1.00
N ALA A 17 8.05 -5.70 1.61
CA ALA A 17 8.93 -6.14 2.69
C ALA A 17 10.33 -6.48 2.19
N GLY A 18 11.34 -5.93 2.85
CA GLY A 18 12.75 -6.20 2.61
C GLY A 18 13.25 -7.46 3.32
N ARG A 19 14.58 -7.61 3.42
CA ARG A 19 15.17 -8.70 4.24
C ARG A 19 15.12 -8.35 5.72
N GLU A 20 15.39 -7.08 6.03
CA GLU A 20 15.27 -6.49 7.36
C GLU A 20 14.24 -5.35 7.34
N ALA A 21 13.81 -4.88 8.50
CA ALA A 21 12.80 -3.83 8.61
C ALA A 21 13.26 -2.49 7.99
N GLU A 22 14.56 -2.23 7.95
CA GLU A 22 15.14 -1.03 7.35
C GLU A 22 15.10 -1.06 5.81
N ASP A 23 14.96 -2.24 5.22
CA ASP A 23 14.85 -2.44 3.77
C ASP A 23 13.38 -2.30 3.28
N ASP A 24 12.42 -2.14 4.19
CA ASP A 24 11.00 -2.02 3.86
C ASP A 24 10.71 -0.75 3.05
N VAL A 25 10.04 -0.93 1.92
CA VAL A 25 9.68 0.19 1.03
C VAL A 25 8.18 0.38 1.01
N GLN A 26 7.70 1.57 1.38
CA GLN A 26 6.31 1.93 1.17
C GLN A 26 6.07 2.24 -0.32
N VAL A 27 5.28 1.38 -0.98
CA VAL A 27 5.01 1.47 -2.43
C VAL A 27 3.68 2.14 -2.74
N GLY A 28 2.76 2.15 -1.78
CA GLY A 28 1.43 2.70 -2.00
C GLY A 28 0.61 2.96 -0.75
N LEU A 29 -0.60 3.43 -0.98
CA LEU A 29 -1.64 3.59 0.03
C LEU A 29 -2.88 2.79 -0.39
N ALA A 30 -3.48 2.08 0.56
CA ALA A 30 -4.77 1.41 0.39
C ALA A 30 -5.85 2.42 0.04
N SER A 31 -6.61 2.18 -1.04
CA SER A 31 -7.80 2.97 -1.33
C SER A 31 -9.05 2.12 -1.08
N TRP A 32 -9.50 1.38 -2.07
CA TRP A 32 -10.71 0.57 -1.98
C TRP A 32 -10.56 -0.71 -2.82
N GLY A 33 -11.46 -1.66 -2.62
CA GLY A 33 -11.55 -2.86 -3.44
C GLY A 33 -12.82 -3.63 -3.14
N ILE A 34 -13.39 -4.28 -4.17
CA ILE A 34 -14.58 -5.10 -4.00
C ILE A 34 -14.21 -6.33 -3.17
N GLY A 35 -14.90 -6.53 -2.05
CA GLY A 35 -14.65 -7.67 -1.17
C GLY A 35 -13.23 -7.72 -0.59
N CYS A 36 -12.63 -6.57 -0.27
CA CYS A 36 -11.24 -6.48 0.22
C CYS A 36 -10.22 -7.03 -0.81
N ALA A 37 -10.32 -6.54 -2.06
CA ALA A 37 -9.51 -7.01 -3.19
C ALA A 37 -9.71 -8.51 -3.47
N SER A 38 -10.96 -8.88 -3.76
CA SER A 38 -11.32 -10.24 -4.21
C SER A 38 -10.37 -10.70 -5.34
N PRO A 39 -9.96 -11.98 -5.40
CA PRO A 39 -9.09 -12.47 -6.47
C PRO A 39 -9.61 -12.19 -7.89
N SER A 40 -10.93 -12.08 -8.06
CA SER A 40 -11.58 -11.74 -9.32
C SER A 40 -11.58 -10.25 -9.64
N PHE A 41 -11.39 -9.38 -8.63
CA PHE A 41 -11.42 -7.92 -8.74
C PHE A 41 -10.27 -7.29 -7.95
N PRO A 42 -9.22 -6.78 -8.63
CA PRO A 42 -8.06 -6.25 -7.94
C PRO A 42 -8.43 -5.06 -7.05
N GLY A 43 -7.68 -4.90 -5.96
CA GLY A 43 -7.73 -3.70 -5.13
C GLY A 43 -7.16 -2.50 -5.87
N VAL A 44 -7.65 -1.31 -5.53
CA VAL A 44 -7.18 -0.03 -6.03
C VAL A 44 -6.29 0.62 -4.98
N TYR A 45 -5.09 1.02 -5.41
CA TYR A 45 -4.04 1.58 -4.54
C TYR A 45 -3.45 2.85 -5.17
N SER A 46 -3.11 3.82 -4.33
CA SER A 46 -2.37 5.01 -4.78
C SER A 46 -0.88 4.66 -4.91
N ARG A 47 -0.25 5.04 -6.02
CA ARG A 47 1.16 4.72 -6.31
C ARG A 47 2.09 5.83 -5.82
N ILE A 48 2.86 5.57 -4.75
CA ILE A 48 3.74 6.58 -4.13
C ILE A 48 4.86 7.04 -5.08
N SER A 49 5.39 6.14 -5.90
CA SER A 49 6.45 6.50 -6.84
C SER A 49 6.02 7.56 -7.86
N SER A 50 4.72 7.68 -8.17
CA SER A 50 4.20 8.73 -9.05
C SER A 50 4.23 10.12 -8.37
N GLU A 51 4.02 10.15 -7.06
CA GLU A 51 3.97 11.38 -6.25
C GLU A 51 5.32 11.73 -5.60
N TYR A 52 6.35 10.90 -5.78
CA TYR A 52 7.64 11.05 -5.11
C TYR A 52 8.27 12.44 -5.30
N LYS A 53 8.15 13.01 -6.51
CA LYS A 53 8.67 14.37 -6.80
C LYS A 53 7.96 15.45 -5.98
N TRP A 54 6.65 15.32 -5.79
CA TRP A 54 5.88 16.25 -4.97
C TRP A 54 6.24 16.11 -3.49
N ILE A 55 6.33 14.87 -2.98
CA ILE A 55 6.73 14.59 -1.59
C ILE A 55 8.11 15.19 -1.29
N ARG A 56 9.10 14.93 -2.15
CA ARG A 56 10.47 15.48 -2.05
C ARG A 56 10.54 17.01 -2.06
N ASN A 57 9.54 17.69 -2.60
CA ASN A 57 9.50 19.16 -2.66
C ASN A 57 8.74 19.77 -1.47
N LYS A 58 8.09 18.96 -0.63
CA LYS A 58 7.29 19.40 0.50
C LYS A 58 7.84 18.97 1.86
N VAL A 59 8.87 18.13 1.86
CA VAL A 59 9.58 17.62 3.04
C VAL A 59 11.04 18.05 2.96
#